data_AF-A0A1Y5HI51-F1
#
_entry.id   AF-A0A1Y5HI51-F1
#
_cell.length_a   1.000
_cell.length_b   1.000
_cell.length_c   1.000
_cell.angle_alpha   90.00
_cell.angle_beta   90.00
_cell.angle_gamma   90.00
#
_symmetry.space_group_name_H-M   'P 1'
#
loop_
_entity.id
_entity.type
_entity.pdbx_description
1 polymer ?
#
loop_
_entity_poly.entity_id
_entity_poly.type
_entity_poly.pdbx_seq_one_letter_code
_entity_poly.pdbx_strand_id
1 'polypeptide(L)'
;KKYDPELFRLYQKLVFELEKTQPNALYMDRVVPLNKLCAEQIVNRDLINHEGMLLIAKGTVLNESMIDKLKNHFKWDGHELPVFIFQEAEQ
;
A
#
# COMPACT_ATOMS: atom_id res chain seq x y z
N LYS A 1 -19.87 18.01 -10.36
CA LYS A 1 -18.75 18.30 -11.28
C LYS A 1 -18.51 17.06 -12.14
N LYS A 2 -18.78 17.10 -13.44
CA LYS A 2 -18.41 16.02 -14.38
C LYS A 2 -16.99 16.31 -14.89
N TYR A 3 -16.15 15.28 -14.93
CA TYR A 3 -14.79 15.39 -15.44
C TYR A 3 -14.79 15.75 -16.93
N ASP A 4 -13.74 16.45 -17.38
CA ASP A 4 -13.54 16.77 -18.78
C ASP A 4 -13.37 15.46 -19.60
N PRO A 5 -14.19 15.22 -20.64
CA PRO A 5 -14.17 13.99 -21.40
C PRO A 5 -12.86 13.78 -22.21
N GLU A 6 -12.17 14.86 -22.61
CA GLU A 6 -10.88 14.71 -23.28
C GLU A 6 -9.80 14.25 -22.32
N LEU A 7 -9.81 14.82 -21.11
CA LEU A 7 -8.89 14.42 -20.05
C LEU A 7 -9.11 12.95 -19.66
N PHE A 8 -10.36 12.52 -19.53
CA PHE A 8 -10.70 11.13 -19.25
C PHE A 8 -10.16 10.17 -20.32
N ARG A 9 -10.29 10.53 -21.60
CA ARG A 9 -9.75 9.73 -22.72
C ARG A 9 -8.23 9.63 -22.68
N LEU A 10 -7.54 10.73 -22.33
CA LEU A 10 -6.08 10.74 -22.21
C LEU A 10 -5.60 9.84 -21.06
N TYR A 11 -6.27 9.89 -19.91
CA TYR A 11 -5.97 8.99 -18.78
C TYR A 11 -6.19 7.52 -19.15
N GLN A 12 -7.28 7.18 -19.81
CA GLN A 12 -7.52 5.80 -20.25
C GLN A 12 -6.42 5.29 -21.18
N LYS A 13 -5.99 6.12 -22.14
CA LYS A 13 -4.90 5.77 -23.05
C LYS A 13 -3.59 5.58 -22.29
N LEU A 14 -3.29 6.44 -21.32
CA LEU A 14 -2.09 6.31 -20.48
C LEU A 14 -2.12 5.01 -19.67
N VAL A 15 -3.23 4.69 -19.02
CA VAL A 15 -3.40 3.44 -18.26
C VAL A 15 -3.14 2.22 -19.15
N PHE A 16 -3.74 2.20 -20.34
CA PHE A 16 -3.54 1.11 -21.29
C PHE A 16 -2.10 0.96 -21.78
N GLU A 17 -1.39 2.07 -22.03
CA GLU A 17 0.03 2.01 -22.40
C GLU A 17 0.91 1.56 -21.22
N LEU A 18 0.59 1.96 -19.99
CA LEU A 18 1.29 1.52 -18.79
C LEU A 18 1.15 0.00 -18.59
N GLU A 19 -0.05 -0.55 -18.77
CA GLU A 19 -0.33 -2.00 -18.69
C GLU A 19 0.52 -2.81 -19.69
N LYS A 20 0.76 -2.30 -20.90
CA LYS A 20 1.60 -2.98 -21.90
C LYS A 20 3.07 -3.05 -21.51
N THR A 21 3.57 -2.02 -20.84
CA THR A 21 4.99 -1.96 -20.41
C THR A 21 5.26 -2.72 -19.12
N GLN A 22 4.22 -2.95 -18.31
CA GLN A 22 4.32 -3.69 -17.05
C GLN A 22 3.18 -4.70 -16.91
N PRO A 23 3.16 -5.76 -17.74
CA PRO A 23 2.07 -6.74 -17.74
C PRO A 23 1.93 -7.48 -16.39
N ASN A 24 2.98 -7.48 -15.56
CA ASN A 24 3.04 -8.05 -14.23
C ASN A 24 3.24 -7.02 -13.10
N ALA A 25 3.16 -5.71 -13.37
CA ALA A 25 2.92 -4.74 -12.28
C ALA A 25 1.43 -4.67 -11.95
N LEU A 26 0.77 -5.83 -11.97
CA LEU A 26 -0.32 -6.08 -11.06
C LEU A 26 0.18 -5.62 -9.70
N TYR A 27 -0.53 -4.66 -9.14
CA TYR A 27 -0.45 -4.26 -7.75
C TYR A 27 -0.56 -5.52 -6.89
N MET A 28 0.55 -6.23 -6.68
CA MET A 28 0.72 -7.38 -5.78
C MET A 28 0.74 -6.87 -4.34
N ASP A 29 -0.03 -5.83 -4.09
CA ASP A 29 -0.07 -5.03 -2.91
C ASP A 29 -1.43 -5.33 -2.31
N ARG A 30 -1.48 -6.31 -1.41
CA ARG A 30 -2.69 -6.49 -0.61
C ARG A 30 -2.74 -5.34 0.37
N VAL A 31 -3.76 -4.49 0.27
CA VAL A 31 -4.06 -3.51 1.32
C VAL A 31 -4.64 -4.25 2.51
N VAL A 32 -3.89 -4.29 3.60
CA VAL A 32 -4.25 -4.96 4.84
C VAL A 32 -4.47 -3.89 5.90
N PRO A 33 -5.65 -3.86 6.57
CA PRO A 33 -5.85 -2.97 7.70
C PRO A 33 -4.95 -3.40 8.86
N LEU A 34 -4.47 -2.44 9.66
CA LEU A 34 -3.52 -2.66 10.76
C LEU A 34 -3.90 -3.82 11.70
N ASN A 35 -5.21 -3.99 11.95
CA ASN A 35 -5.75 -5.03 12.83
C ASN A 35 -5.65 -6.45 12.26
N LYS A 36 -5.42 -6.59 10.94
CA LYS A 36 -5.28 -7.85 10.23
C LYS A 36 -3.83 -8.13 9.79
N LEU A 37 -2.87 -7.32 10.24
CA LEU A 37 -1.46 -7.61 10.02
C LEU A 37 -1.03 -8.83 10.82
N CYS A 38 -0.27 -9.69 10.15
CA CYS A 38 0.36 -10.86 10.74
C CYS A 38 1.88 -10.70 10.68
N ALA A 39 2.58 -11.38 11.59
CA ALA A 39 4.02 -11.52 11.50
C ALA A 39 4.42 -12.24 10.20
N GLU A 40 5.69 -12.10 9.81
CA GLU A 40 6.33 -12.68 8.62
C GLU A 40 5.86 -12.08 7.27
N GLN A 41 4.85 -11.21 7.28
CA GLN A 41 4.42 -10.47 6.10
C GLN A 41 5.45 -9.41 5.69
N ILE A 42 5.66 -9.25 4.37
CA ILE A 42 6.60 -8.28 3.83
C ILE A 42 5.85 -7.02 3.36
N VAL A 43 6.29 -5.87 3.86
CA VAL A 43 5.79 -4.57 3.44
C VAL A 43 6.25 -4.25 2.01
N ASN A 44 5.33 -3.89 1.14
CA ASN A 44 5.60 -3.57 -0.26
C ASN A 44 5.92 -2.08 -0.47
N ARG A 45 5.37 -1.20 0.38
CA ARG A 45 5.58 0.26 0.29
C ARG A 45 6.02 0.87 1.62
N ASP A 46 6.80 1.93 1.55
CA ASP A 46 7.17 2.72 2.72
C ASP A 46 5.91 3.17 3.48
N LEU A 47 5.83 2.84 4.78
CA LEU A 47 4.81 3.38 5.67
C LEU A 47 5.30 4.68 6.24
N ILE A 48 4.58 5.75 5.94
CA ILE A 48 4.88 7.11 6.35
C ILE A 48 3.68 7.65 7.14
N ASN A 49 3.93 8.32 8.27
CA ASN A 49 2.86 8.97 9.03
C ASN A 49 2.39 10.28 8.38
N HIS A 50 1.38 10.92 8.96
CA HIS A 50 0.82 12.18 8.43
C HIS A 50 1.83 13.36 8.46
N GLU A 51 2.87 13.28 9.29
CA GLU A 51 3.96 14.27 9.41
C GLU A 51 5.09 14.04 8.38
N GLY A 52 5.03 12.97 7.58
CA GLY A 52 6.07 12.63 6.63
C GLY A 52 7.21 11.78 7.21
N MET A 53 7.08 11.28 8.44
CA MET A 53 8.07 10.41 9.08
C MET A 53 7.93 8.96 8.59
N LEU A 54 9.05 8.37 8.17
CA LEU A 54 9.12 6.95 7.79
C LEU A 54 9.02 6.06 9.03
N LEU A 55 7.96 5.27 9.12
CA LEU A 55 7.73 4.31 10.20
C LEU A 55 8.31 2.94 9.87
N ILE A 56 8.11 2.47 8.64
CA ILE A 56 8.62 1.19 8.14
C ILE A 56 9.02 1.34 6.68
N ALA A 57 10.21 0.87 6.34
CA ALA A 57 10.69 0.85 4.96
C ALA A 57 10.09 -0.33 4.17
N LYS A 58 9.93 -0.17 2.86
CA LYS A 58 9.59 -1.25 1.94
C LYS A 58 10.59 -2.41 2.04
N GLY A 59 10.11 -3.63 1.82
CA GLY A 59 10.87 -4.87 1.96
C GLY A 59 11.04 -5.35 3.40
N THR A 60 10.54 -4.61 4.40
CA THR A 60 10.64 -5.03 5.80
C THR A 60 9.69 -6.20 6.08
N VAL A 61 10.21 -7.27 6.67
CA VAL A 61 9.44 -8.37 7.25
C VAL A 61 8.87 -7.92 8.60
N LEU A 62 7.56 -7.96 8.75
CA LEU A 62 6.88 -7.59 9.98
C LEU A 62 7.10 -8.64 11.06
N ASN A 63 7.34 -8.19 12.28
CA ASN A 63 7.30 -9.04 13.47
C ASN A 63 6.24 -8.52 14.45
N GLU A 64 5.90 -9.33 15.45
CA GLU A 64 4.86 -8.99 16.42
C GLU A 64 5.14 -7.66 17.14
N SER A 65 6.40 -7.41 17.53
CA SER A 65 6.78 -6.17 18.22
C SER A 65 6.59 -4.92 17.37
N MET A 66 6.82 -5.00 16.06
CA MET A 66 6.64 -3.91 15.12
C MET A 66 5.15 -3.65 14.89
N ILE A 67 4.36 -4.70 14.77
CA ILE A 67 2.90 -4.63 14.61
C ILE A 67 2.27 -3.96 15.85
N ASP A 68 2.72 -4.32 17.05
CA ASP A 68 2.22 -3.70 18.27
C ASP A 68 2.59 -2.21 18.37
N LYS A 69 3.82 -1.84 17.99
CA LYS A 69 4.23 -0.43 17.92
C LYS A 69 3.39 0.35 16.92
N LEU A 70 3.13 -0.20 15.74
CA LEU A 70 2.24 0.40 14.74
C LEU A 70 0.82 0.58 15.29
N LYS A 71 0.24 -0.47 15.89
CA LYS A 71 -1.11 -0.41 16.50
C LYS A 71 -1.18 0.65 17.59
N ASN A 72 -0.15 0.76 18.41
CA ASN A 72 -0.09 1.77 19.45
C ASN A 72 0.08 3.17 18.88
N HIS A 73 0.90 3.37 17.85
CA HIS A 73 1.05 4.69 17.22
C HIS A 73 -0.27 5.18 16.61
N PHE A 74 -0.96 4.33 15.83
CA PHE A 74 -2.18 4.74 15.11
C PHE A 74 -3.45 4.74 15.95
N LYS A 75 -3.50 4.01 17.08
CA LYS A 75 -4.61 4.13 18.04
C LYS A 75 -4.77 5.55 18.57
N TRP A 76 -3.67 6.29 18.71
CA TRP A 76 -3.66 7.64 19.28
C TRP A 76 -3.89 8.70 18.22
N ASP A 77 -3.45 8.43 16.99
CA ASP A 77 -3.50 9.37 15.87
C ASP A 77 -4.89 9.44 15.19
N GLY A 78 -5.78 8.47 15.45
CA GLY A 78 -7.15 8.45 14.91
C GLY A 78 -7.25 8.22 13.39
N HIS A 79 -6.12 8.10 12.70
CA HIS A 79 -6.03 7.84 11.27
C HIS A 79 -5.80 6.35 11.00
N GLU A 80 -6.63 5.76 10.13
CA GLU A 80 -6.36 4.41 9.60
C GLU A 80 -5.25 4.48 8.56
N LEU A 81 -4.14 3.78 8.81
CA LEU A 81 -3.05 3.66 7.85
C LEU A 81 -3.25 2.40 6.98
N PRO A 82 -3.44 2.54 5.66
CA PRO A 82 -3.44 1.40 4.76
C PRO A 82 -2.03 0.83 4.65
N VAL A 83 -1.86 -0.44 4.99
CA VAL A 83 -0.57 -1.15 4.89
C VAL A 83 -0.57 -2.01 3.63
N PHE A 84 0.45 -1.85 2.80
CA PHE A 84 0.60 -2.58 1.54
C PHE A 84 1.54 -3.76 1.77
N ILE A 85 1.03 -4.98 1.67
CA ILE A 85 1.78 -6.23 1.86
C ILE A 85 1.96 -6.93 0.52
N PHE A 86 3.13 -7.53 0.29
CA PHE A 86 3.33 -8.40 -0.87
C PHE A 86 2.33 -9.55 -0.85
N GLN A 87 1.57 -9.69 -1.92
CA GLN A 87 0.72 -10.85 -2.14
C GLN A 87 1.61 -12.02 -2.57
N GLU A 88 1.69 -13.06 -1.75
CA GLU A 88 2.22 -14.34 -2.23
C GLU A 88 1.32 -14.81 -3.37
N ALA A 89 1.91 -15.15 -4.51
CA ALA A 89 1.18 -15.82 -5.58
C ALA A 89 0.69 -17.16 -5.01
N GLU A 90 -0.61 -17.29 -4.79
CA GLU A 90 -1.23 -18.60 -4.56
C GLU A 90 -0.81 -19.51 -5.72
N GLN A 91 -0.03 -20.54 -5.39
CA GLN A 91 0.44 -21.57 -6.32
C GLN A 91 -0.71 -22.48 -6.77
#